data_AF-A0A1C3HHM5-F1
#
_entry.id   AF-A0A1C3HHM5-F1
#
_cell.length_a   1.000
_cell.length_b   1.000
_cell.length_c   1.000
_cell.angle_alpha   90.00
_cell.angle_beta   90.00
_cell.angle_gamma   90.00
#
_symmetry.space_group_name_H-M   'P 1'
#
loop_
_entity.id
_entity.type
_entity.pdbx_description
1 polymer ?
#
loop_
_entity_poly.entity_id
_entity_poly.type
_entity_poly.pdbx_seq_one_letter_code
_entity_poly.pdbx_strand_id
1 'polypeptide(L)'
;MSESTEKFLLRYPYTTAGGQRIEELPLRRLAVRDMKRVMAANKDPANWDMPLIAAMVDLPVEDLDSMDLADYMVLTQRFQALSKLDDEPETVAES
;
A
#
# COMPACT_ATOMS: atom_id res chain seq x y z
N MET A 1 17.37 -0.47 18.09
CA MET A 1 17.35 -0.60 16.62
C MET A 1 16.33 0.41 16.14
N SER A 2 16.77 1.49 15.49
CA SER A 2 15.85 2.48 14.95
C SER A 2 15.35 1.97 13.60
N GLU A 3 14.12 1.47 13.54
CA GLU A 3 13.46 1.25 12.26
C GLU A 3 13.23 2.64 11.63
N SER A 4 13.99 2.96 10.60
CA SER A 4 13.65 4.08 9.73
C SER A 4 12.40 3.69 8.94
N THR A 5 11.23 4.07 9.43
CA THR A 5 9.97 3.94 8.70
C THR A 5 10.07 4.77 7.42
N GLU A 6 10.07 4.10 6.27
CA GLU A 6 9.98 4.78 4.97
C GLU A 6 8.65 5.57 4.94
N LYS A 7 8.66 6.74 4.31
CA LYS A 7 7.48 7.61 4.22
C LYS A 7 7.13 7.92 2.78
N PHE A 8 5.84 8.04 2.51
CA PHE A 8 5.30 8.55 1.27
C PHE A 8 4.75 9.96 1.49
N LEU A 9 5.35 10.96 0.84
CA LEU A 9 4.85 12.33 0.86
C LEU A 9 3.75 12.47 -0.20
N LEU A 10 2.58 12.94 0.22
CA LEU A 10 1.47 13.18 -0.69
C LEU A 10 1.74 14.42 -1.53
N ARG A 11 1.46 14.33 -2.84
CA ARG A 11 1.47 15.49 -3.72
C ARG A 11 0.27 16.39 -3.43
N TYR A 12 -0.85 15.82 -3.03
CA TYR A 12 -2.08 16.50 -2.72
C TYR A 12 -2.56 16.10 -1.32
N PRO A 13 -2.09 16.82 -0.28
CA PRO A 13 -2.58 16.64 1.06
C PRO A 13 -4.09 16.75 1.16
N TYR A 14 -4.70 15.87 1.94
CA TYR A 14 -6.14 15.81 2.11
C TYR A 14 -6.51 15.73 3.60
N THR A 15 -7.79 15.88 3.89
CA THR A 15 -8.34 15.74 5.24
C THR A 15 -9.24 14.52 5.28
N THR A 16 -9.02 13.62 6.22
CA THR A 16 -9.85 12.43 6.42
C THR A 16 -11.26 12.79 6.87
N ALA A 17 -12.18 11.83 6.82
CA ALA A 17 -13.53 12.02 7.36
C ALA A 17 -13.52 12.38 8.87
N GLY A 18 -12.48 11.94 9.60
CA GLY A 18 -12.26 12.29 11.01
C GLY A 18 -11.66 13.69 11.23
N GLY A 19 -11.41 14.48 10.18
CA GLY A 19 -10.84 15.82 10.28
C GLY A 19 -9.32 15.84 10.42
N GLN A 20 -8.63 14.71 10.24
CA GLN A 20 -7.17 14.65 10.29
C GLN A 20 -6.58 15.05 8.94
N ARG A 21 -5.70 16.06 8.93
CA ARG A 21 -4.93 16.42 7.75
C ARG A 21 -3.77 15.45 7.55
N ILE A 22 -3.66 14.87 6.37
CA ILE A 22 -2.61 13.94 5.98
C ILE A 22 -1.73 14.59 4.91
N GLU A 23 -0.44 14.69 5.20
CA GLU A 23 0.58 15.21 4.27
C GLU A 23 1.63 14.14 3.94
N GLU A 24 1.81 13.18 4.85
CA GLU A 24 2.73 12.07 4.73
C GLU A 24 2.11 10.79 5.29
N LEU A 25 2.50 9.66 4.72
CA LEU A 25 2.05 8.34 5.13
C LEU A 25 3.25 7.46 5.47
N PRO A 26 3.18 6.64 6.53
CA PRO A 26 4.17 5.59 6.72
C PRO A 26 4.05 4.57 5.59
N LEU A 27 5.16 3.95 5.22
CA LEU A 27 5.18 2.78 4.34
C LEU A 27 5.66 1.60 5.14
N ARG A 28 4.80 0.59 5.28
CA ARG A 28 5.15 -0.66 5.97
C ARG A 28 5.03 -1.85 5.04
N ARG A 29 5.88 -2.85 5.28
CA ARG A 29 5.75 -4.16 4.63
C ARG A 29 4.46 -4.84 5.09
N LEU A 30 3.75 -5.45 4.16
CA LEU A 30 2.58 -6.28 4.46
C LEU A 30 3.04 -7.63 5.03
N ALA A 31 2.34 -8.09 6.04
CA ALA A 31 2.51 -9.43 6.59
C ALA A 31 1.34 -10.33 6.18
N VAL A 32 1.54 -11.65 6.25
CA VAL A 32 0.49 -12.65 5.93
C VAL A 32 -0.80 -12.42 6.75
N ARG A 33 -0.68 -11.85 7.95
CA ARG A 33 -1.85 -11.47 8.77
C ARG A 33 -2.74 -10.42 8.10
N ASP A 34 -2.17 -9.47 7.36
CA ASP A 34 -2.90 -8.44 6.64
C ASP A 34 -3.71 -9.09 5.51
N MET A 35 -3.06 -9.97 4.73
CA MET A 35 -3.71 -10.76 3.67
C MET A 35 -4.86 -11.62 4.22
N LYS A 36 -4.62 -12.37 5.30
CA LYS A 36 -5.66 -13.21 5.94
C LYS A 36 -6.86 -12.41 6.41
N ARG A 37 -6.65 -11.19 6.93
CA ARG A 37 -7.73 -10.30 7.34
C ARG A 37 -8.58 -9.87 6.14
N VAL A 38 -7.95 -9.49 5.04
CA VAL A 38 -8.64 -9.10 3.81
C VAL A 38 -9.42 -10.26 3.20
N MET A 39 -8.82 -11.45 3.11
CA MET A 39 -9.47 -12.68 2.63
C MET A 39 -10.69 -13.07 3.49
N ALA A 40 -10.62 -12.86 4.80
CA ALA A 40 -11.75 -13.15 5.69
C ALA A 40 -12.92 -12.16 5.50
N ALA A 41 -12.62 -10.90 5.20
CA ALA A 41 -13.61 -9.85 5.00
C ALA A 41 -14.18 -9.80 3.56
N ASN A 42 -13.42 -10.27 2.55
CA ASN A 42 -13.76 -10.15 1.14
C ASN A 42 -13.68 -11.50 0.42
N LYS A 43 -14.82 -11.94 -0.15
CA LYS A 43 -14.94 -13.20 -0.89
C LYS A 43 -14.31 -13.16 -2.28
N ASP A 44 -14.27 -11.97 -2.88
CA ASP A 44 -13.78 -11.75 -4.24
C ASP A 44 -12.35 -11.16 -4.21
N PRO A 45 -11.35 -11.84 -4.79
CA PRO A 45 -9.99 -11.33 -4.91
C PRO A 45 -9.86 -9.97 -5.60
N ALA A 46 -10.77 -9.61 -6.50
CA ALA A 46 -10.75 -8.31 -7.18
C ALA A 46 -10.91 -7.13 -6.19
N ASN A 47 -11.41 -7.39 -4.99
CA ASN A 47 -11.61 -6.38 -3.95
C ASN A 47 -10.50 -6.34 -2.90
N TRP A 48 -9.39 -7.06 -3.10
CA TRP A 48 -8.33 -7.17 -2.08
C TRP A 48 -7.31 -6.03 -2.13
N ASP A 49 -7.07 -5.44 -3.29
CA ASP A 49 -6.00 -4.46 -3.49
C ASP A 49 -6.16 -3.22 -2.61
N MET A 50 -7.32 -2.58 -2.63
CA MET A 50 -7.54 -1.34 -1.87
C MET A 50 -7.39 -1.54 -0.34
N PRO A 51 -7.96 -2.59 0.29
CA PRO A 51 -7.66 -2.94 1.69
C PRO A 51 -6.19 -3.23 1.99
N LEU A 52 -5.46 -3.87 1.08
CA LEU A 52 -4.04 -4.16 1.26
C LEU A 52 -3.17 -2.91 1.10
N ILE A 53 -3.53 -2.01 0.18
CA ILE A 53 -2.88 -0.71 0.03
C ILE A 53 -3.12 0.14 1.30
N ALA A 54 -4.34 0.17 1.83
CA ALA A 54 -4.65 0.86 3.09
C ALA A 54 -3.80 0.32 4.24
N ALA A 55 -3.71 -1.01 4.35
CA ALA A 55 -2.83 -1.66 5.30
C ALA A 55 -1.35 -1.26 5.10
N MET A 56 -0.85 -1.19 3.86
CA MET A 56 0.53 -0.80 3.55
C MET A 56 0.89 0.61 4.03
N VAL A 57 -0.09 1.52 4.05
CA VAL A 57 0.09 2.91 4.54
C VAL A 57 -0.44 3.16 5.95
N ASP A 58 -0.82 2.09 6.65
CA ASP A 58 -1.39 2.12 7.99
C ASP A 58 -2.61 3.05 8.15
N LEU A 59 -3.48 3.06 7.14
CA LEU A 59 -4.75 3.77 7.14
C LEU A 59 -5.94 2.81 7.11
N PRO A 60 -7.10 3.24 7.63
CA PRO A 60 -8.35 2.57 7.34
C PRO A 60 -8.77 2.84 5.88
N VAL A 61 -9.58 1.96 5.31
CA VAL A 61 -9.89 2.01 3.86
C VAL A 61 -10.69 3.25 3.51
N GLU A 62 -11.62 3.65 4.38
CA GLU A 62 -12.43 4.86 4.25
C GLU A 62 -11.60 6.15 4.20
N ASP A 63 -10.40 6.16 4.80
CA ASP A 63 -9.52 7.33 4.74
C ASP A 63 -8.78 7.44 3.40
N LEU A 64 -8.80 6.39 2.56
CA LEU A 64 -8.30 6.49 1.18
C LEU A 64 -9.28 7.18 0.24
N ASP A 65 -10.59 7.20 0.56
CA ASP A 65 -11.62 7.76 -0.32
C ASP A 65 -11.46 9.27 -0.55
N SER A 66 -10.79 9.95 0.37
CA SER A 66 -10.49 11.39 0.29
C SER A 66 -9.11 11.69 -0.31
N MET A 67 -8.31 10.67 -0.63
CA MET A 67 -6.99 10.81 -1.22
C MET A 67 -7.12 11.20 -2.70
N ASP A 68 -6.20 12.05 -3.18
CA ASP A 68 -6.12 12.35 -4.61
C ASP A 68 -5.76 11.09 -5.41
N LEU A 69 -6.42 10.93 -6.56
CA LEU A 69 -6.24 9.75 -7.40
C LEU A 69 -4.79 9.58 -7.88
N ALA A 70 -4.05 10.67 -8.12
CA ALA A 70 -2.66 10.58 -8.53
C ALA A 70 -1.77 9.97 -7.44
N ASP A 71 -1.98 10.36 -6.19
CA ASP A 71 -1.26 9.81 -5.04
C ASP A 71 -1.65 8.34 -4.81
N TYR A 72 -2.94 8.01 -4.91
CA TYR A 72 -3.41 6.63 -4.82
C TYR A 72 -2.79 5.73 -5.90
N MET A 73 -2.69 6.20 -7.14
CA MET A 73 -2.05 5.45 -8.24
C MET A 73 -0.57 5.19 -8.00
N VAL A 74 0.15 6.08 -7.31
CA VAL A 74 1.55 5.82 -6.92
C VAL A 74 1.62 4.70 -5.88
N LEU A 75 0.71 4.71 -4.90
CA LEU A 75 0.61 3.63 -3.90
C LEU A 75 0.23 2.29 -4.55
N THR A 76 -0.69 2.28 -5.51
CA THR A 76 -1.03 1.06 -6.28
C THR A 76 0.19 0.50 -7.01
N GLN A 77 0.97 1.34 -7.69
CA GLN A 77 2.19 0.91 -8.38
C GLN A 77 3.22 0.32 -7.41
N ARG A 78 3.40 0.93 -6.23
CA ARG A 78 4.27 0.39 -5.17
C ARG A 78 3.79 -0.96 -4.67
N PHE A 79 2.48 -1.10 -4.42
CA PHE A 79 1.88 -2.36 -4.01
C PHE A 79 2.10 -3.47 -5.04
N GLN A 80 1.86 -3.18 -6.33
CA GLN A 80 2.11 -4.14 -7.41
C GLN A 80 3.58 -4.56 -7.50
N ALA A 81 4.52 -3.65 -7.24
CA ALA A 81 5.95 -3.97 -7.22
C ALA A 81 6.31 -4.96 -6.08
N LEU A 82 5.59 -4.96 -4.95
CA LEU A 82 5.78 -5.94 -3.88
C LEU A 82 5.29 -7.34 -4.28
N SER A 83 4.24 -7.42 -5.10
CA SER A 83 3.69 -8.69 -5.60
C SER A 83 4.50 -9.28 -6.75
N LYS A 84 5.25 -8.46 -7.50
CA LYS A 84 6.13 -8.89 -8.61
C LYS A 84 7.45 -9.51 -8.16
N LEU A 85 7.54 -10.06 -6.94
CA LEU A 85 8.76 -10.69 -6.43
C LEU A 85 9.03 -12.10 -7.04
N ASP A 86 8.48 -12.41 -8.21
CA ASP A 86 8.63 -13.67 -8.96
C ASP A 86 8.71 -13.44 -10.49
N ASP A 87 9.43 -12.42 -10.97
CA ASP A 87 9.84 -12.37 -12.39
C ASP A 87 11.22 -11.71 -12.54
N GLU A 88 12.24 -12.54 -12.31
CA GLU A 88 13.44 -12.76 -13.15
C GLU A 88 14.55 -13.39 -12.27
N PRO A 89 14.89 -14.69 -12.42
CA PRO A 89 16.28 -15.07 -12.19
C PRO A 89 17.11 -14.31 -13.21
N GLU A 90 18.00 -13.40 -12.77
CA GLU A 90 19.06 -12.88 -13.63
C GLU A 90 19.77 -14.08 -14.27
N THR A 91 19.46 -14.33 -15.54
CA THR A 91 20.24 -15.24 -16.37
C THR A 91 21.57 -14.53 -16.63
N VAL A 92 22.50 -14.72 -15.70
CA VAL A 92 23.91 -14.44 -15.95
C VAL A 92 24.36 -15.48 -16.97
N ALA A 93 24.18 -15.13 -18.25
CA ALA A 93 24.86 -15.78 -19.34
C ALA A 93 26.35 -15.46 -19.20
N GLU A 94 27.08 -16.34 -18.53
CA GLU A 94 28.54 -16.37 -18.57
C GLU A 94 29.03 -17.82 -18.72
N SER A 95 29.34 -18.18 -19.96
CA SER A 95 30.58 -18.86 -20.44
C SER A 95 30.29 -19.73 -21.66
#